data_AF-A0A832X685-F1
#
_entry.id   AF-A0A832X685-F1
#
_cell.length_a   1.000
_cell.length_b   1.000
_cell.length_c   1.000
_cell.angle_alpha   90.00
_cell.angle_beta   90.00
_cell.angle_gamma   90.00
#
_symmetry.space_group_name_H-M   'P 1'
#
loop_
_entity.id
_entity.type
_entity.pdbx_description
1 polymer ?
#
loop_
_entity_poly.entity_id
_entity_poly.type
_entity_poly.pdbx_seq_one_letter_code
_entity_poly.pdbx_strand_id
1 'polypeptide(L)'
;MHKSSKPELLVGVRNLSGLKACSGYADAVYFSTDRLSLRAKAKEITLETLEDFVHEVKIRGLKAYLAVNSTVYEKRLGDASDVIDAASDAGVDAVIAWDPSIILRARKAGIRVHISTQANITNHETANFYRNLGAERIILSRELSLEDIREINQQTEVEIETFVHGAMCMAISGRCHLSAYILGKSGNCGECTQPCRWKWELHGENGFVAASLGKYLLS
;
A
#
# COMPACT_ATOMS: atom_id res chain seq x y z
N MET A 1 14.32 -17.60 -12.94
CA MET A 1 12.88 -17.27 -13.08
C MET A 1 12.64 -16.84 -14.52
N HIS A 2 11.73 -17.48 -15.24
CA HIS A 2 11.33 -16.99 -16.57
C HIS A 2 10.63 -15.65 -16.40
N LYS A 3 11.21 -14.56 -16.94
CA LYS A 3 10.51 -13.28 -17.10
C LYS A 3 9.33 -13.53 -18.05
N SER A 4 8.11 -13.55 -17.51
CA SER A 4 6.89 -13.44 -18.32
C SER A 4 7.01 -12.19 -19.20
N SER A 5 6.65 -12.29 -20.48
CA SER A 5 6.64 -11.12 -21.39
C SER A 5 5.56 -10.11 -21.01
N LYS A 6 4.57 -10.51 -20.20
CA LYS A 6 3.48 -9.66 -19.73
C LYS A 6 3.63 -9.38 -18.22
N PRO A 7 3.55 -8.10 -17.79
CA PRO A 7 3.55 -7.76 -16.36
C PRO A 7 2.29 -8.28 -15.66
N GLU A 8 2.40 -8.57 -14.36
CA GLU A 8 1.26 -8.92 -13.50
C GLU A 8 0.38 -7.68 -13.27
N LEU A 9 -0.92 -7.79 -13.55
CA LEU A 9 -1.89 -6.74 -13.25
C LEU A 9 -2.52 -6.98 -11.87
N LEU A 10 -2.13 -6.12 -10.92
CA LEU A 10 -2.64 -6.11 -9.56
C LEU A 10 -3.76 -5.06 -9.38
N VAL A 11 -4.93 -5.47 -8.88
CA VAL A 11 -6.08 -4.59 -8.67
C VAL A 11 -6.45 -4.46 -7.18
N GLY A 12 -6.67 -3.22 -6.72
CA GLY A 12 -7.03 -2.93 -5.33
C GLY A 12 -8.51 -3.02 -5.05
N VAL A 13 -8.95 -4.05 -4.32
CA VAL A 13 -10.36 -4.27 -3.97
C VAL A 13 -10.66 -3.87 -2.53
N ARG A 14 -11.95 -3.85 -2.17
CA ARG A 14 -12.43 -3.54 -0.80
C ARG A 14 -13.45 -4.54 -0.27
N ASN A 15 -14.05 -5.32 -1.18
CA ASN A 15 -15.14 -6.23 -0.90
C ASN A 15 -15.34 -7.20 -2.06
N LEU A 16 -16.29 -8.13 -1.90
CA LEU A 16 -16.63 -9.14 -2.90
C LEU A 16 -17.14 -8.53 -4.21
N SER A 17 -17.85 -7.40 -4.17
CA SER A 17 -18.31 -6.72 -5.38
C SER A 17 -17.14 -6.22 -6.22
N GLY A 18 -16.13 -5.61 -5.60
CA GLY A 18 -14.89 -5.21 -6.27
C GLY A 18 -14.10 -6.39 -6.82
N LEU A 19 -14.01 -7.49 -6.04
CA LEU A 19 -13.39 -8.74 -6.49
C LEU A 19 -14.08 -9.28 -7.75
N LYS A 20 -15.41 -9.45 -7.71
CA LYS A 20 -16.22 -9.94 -8.85
C LYS A 20 -16.01 -9.08 -10.09
N ALA A 21 -15.96 -7.76 -9.95
CA ALA A 21 -15.78 -6.84 -11.07
C ALA A 21 -14.43 -6.99 -11.78
N CYS A 22 -13.34 -7.29 -11.04
CA CYS A 22 -12.00 -7.37 -11.63
C CYS A 22 -11.55 -8.80 -12.00
N SER A 23 -12.31 -9.83 -11.62
CA SER A 23 -11.83 -11.22 -11.64
C SER A 23 -11.41 -11.73 -13.03
N GLY A 24 -12.07 -11.26 -14.09
CA GLY A 24 -11.72 -11.64 -15.47
C GLY A 24 -10.61 -10.81 -16.10
N TYR A 25 -10.08 -9.81 -15.39
CA TYR A 25 -9.17 -8.80 -15.96
C TYR A 25 -7.86 -8.66 -15.20
N ALA A 26 -7.75 -9.19 -13.98
CA ALA A 26 -6.57 -9.07 -13.13
C ALA A 26 -5.85 -10.42 -12.98
N ASP A 27 -4.56 -10.36 -12.63
CA ASP A 27 -3.76 -11.54 -12.27
C ASP A 27 -3.70 -11.72 -10.74
N ALA A 28 -3.85 -10.60 -10.01
CA ALA A 28 -3.81 -10.55 -8.56
C ALA A 28 -4.72 -9.44 -8.01
N VAL A 29 -5.11 -9.56 -6.75
CA VAL A 29 -5.79 -8.49 -6.01
C VAL A 29 -5.07 -8.17 -4.73
N TYR A 30 -5.05 -6.88 -4.38
CA TYR A 30 -4.69 -6.47 -3.02
C TYR A 30 -5.90 -5.93 -2.28
N PHE A 31 -5.96 -6.22 -1.00
CA PHE A 31 -7.01 -5.82 -0.09
C PHE A 31 -6.42 -5.58 1.30
N SER A 32 -7.25 -5.27 2.27
CA SER A 32 -6.82 -5.15 3.66
C SER A 32 -7.91 -5.57 4.60
N THR A 33 -7.52 -5.94 5.81
CA THR A 33 -8.44 -6.04 6.93
C THR A 33 -8.77 -4.65 7.49
N ASP A 34 -9.62 -4.61 8.51
CA ASP A 34 -9.93 -3.43 9.31
C ASP A 34 -8.80 -3.04 10.28
N ARG A 35 -7.67 -3.76 10.28
CA ARG A 35 -6.50 -3.53 11.15
C ARG A 35 -5.24 -3.24 10.33
N LEU A 36 -4.36 -2.39 10.88
CA LEU A 36 -3.00 -2.11 10.39
C LEU A 36 -2.86 -1.78 8.89
N SER A 37 -3.88 -1.16 8.30
CA SER A 37 -3.90 -0.80 6.88
C SER A 37 -4.24 0.68 6.67
N LEU A 38 -3.65 1.28 5.63
CA LEU A 38 -4.03 2.62 5.19
C LEU A 38 -5.44 2.70 4.58
N ARG A 39 -6.05 1.54 4.29
CA ARG A 39 -7.41 1.38 3.75
C ARG A 39 -8.39 0.77 4.76
N ALA A 40 -8.02 0.69 6.04
CA ALA A 40 -8.82 0.07 7.11
C ALA A 40 -10.25 0.62 7.31
N LYS A 41 -10.59 1.77 6.71
CA LYS A 41 -11.98 2.27 6.68
C LYS A 41 -12.93 1.37 5.88
N ALA A 42 -12.42 0.50 5.00
CA ALA A 42 -13.21 -0.53 4.34
C ALA A 42 -13.40 -1.72 5.30
N LYS A 43 -14.55 -1.79 5.97
CA LYS A 43 -14.82 -2.72 7.08
C LYS A 43 -15.41 -4.09 6.67
N GLU A 44 -15.40 -4.42 5.39
CA GLU A 44 -16.07 -5.65 4.92
C GLU A 44 -15.19 -6.90 5.06
N ILE A 45 -13.87 -6.74 5.14
CA ILE A 45 -12.91 -7.82 5.32
C ILE A 45 -12.30 -7.63 6.71
N THR A 46 -12.58 -8.55 7.63
CA THR A 46 -12.04 -8.57 8.99
C THR A 46 -11.13 -9.79 9.15
N LEU A 47 -10.55 -10.02 10.33
CA LEU A 47 -9.78 -11.24 10.58
C LEU A 47 -10.66 -12.48 10.53
N GLU A 48 -11.91 -12.36 11.01
CA GLU A 48 -12.87 -13.45 11.07
C GLU A 48 -13.40 -13.85 9.68
N THR A 49 -13.49 -12.91 8.74
CA THR A 49 -13.95 -13.16 7.36
C THR A 49 -12.81 -13.31 6.34
N LEU A 50 -11.56 -13.28 6.82
CA LEU A 50 -10.38 -13.27 5.95
C LEU A 50 -10.25 -14.56 5.14
N GLU A 51 -10.44 -15.71 5.78
CA GLU A 51 -10.32 -17.03 5.15
C GLU A 51 -11.33 -17.18 3.99
N ASP A 52 -12.60 -16.86 4.25
CA ASP A 52 -13.66 -16.86 3.24
C ASP A 52 -13.33 -15.93 2.07
N PHE A 53 -12.83 -14.72 2.37
CA PHE A 53 -12.47 -13.76 1.33
C PHE A 53 -11.30 -14.26 0.47
N VAL A 54 -10.25 -14.80 1.10
CA VAL A 54 -9.11 -15.36 0.37
C VAL A 54 -9.54 -16.57 -0.45
N HIS A 55 -10.39 -17.44 0.09
CA HIS A 55 -10.98 -18.54 -0.67
C HIS A 55 -11.67 -18.04 -1.95
N GLU A 56 -12.52 -17.02 -1.85
CA GLU A 56 -13.18 -16.40 -3.01
C GLU A 56 -12.18 -15.85 -4.03
N VAL A 57 -11.06 -15.26 -3.61
CA VAL A 57 -9.99 -14.82 -4.52
C VAL A 57 -9.36 -16.01 -5.25
N LYS A 58 -9.01 -17.06 -4.52
CA LYS A 58 -8.26 -18.22 -5.03
C LYS A 58 -9.08 -19.07 -6.00
N ILE A 59 -10.37 -19.29 -5.73
CA ILE A 59 -11.24 -20.06 -6.66
C ILE A 59 -11.44 -19.38 -8.02
N ARG A 60 -11.10 -18.09 -8.12
CA ARG A 60 -11.09 -17.31 -9.37
C ARG A 60 -9.75 -17.31 -10.08
N GLY A 61 -8.76 -18.04 -9.56
CA GLY A 61 -7.40 -18.13 -10.14
C GLY A 61 -6.52 -16.90 -9.89
N LEU A 62 -6.91 -16.03 -8.96
CA LEU A 62 -6.18 -14.80 -8.63
C LEU A 62 -5.25 -15.01 -7.44
N LYS A 63 -4.16 -14.24 -7.38
CA LYS A 63 -3.34 -14.13 -6.17
C LYS A 63 -3.95 -13.14 -5.17
N ALA A 64 -3.81 -13.45 -3.89
CA ALA A 64 -4.35 -12.68 -2.77
C ALA A 64 -3.20 -11.97 -2.01
N TYR A 65 -3.13 -10.64 -2.10
CA TYR A 65 -2.14 -9.84 -1.37
C TYR A 65 -2.78 -9.00 -0.27
N LEU A 66 -2.31 -9.15 0.97
CA LEU A 66 -2.86 -8.42 2.12
C LEU A 66 -2.01 -7.20 2.44
N ALA A 67 -2.60 -6.00 2.40
CA ALA A 67 -1.92 -4.79 2.83
C ALA A 67 -1.90 -4.66 4.35
N VAL A 68 -0.68 -4.65 4.92
CA VAL A 68 -0.37 -4.44 6.35
C VAL A 68 0.64 -3.30 6.43
N ASN A 69 0.23 -2.12 5.95
CA ASN A 69 1.11 -1.00 5.62
C ASN A 69 0.88 0.26 6.46
N SER A 70 0.17 0.14 7.59
CA SER A 70 0.15 1.19 8.61
C SER A 70 1.50 1.29 9.33
N THR A 71 1.77 2.44 9.96
CA THR A 71 2.74 2.52 11.06
C THR A 71 2.28 1.63 12.21
N VAL A 72 3.21 0.85 12.78
CA VAL A 72 2.94 -0.05 13.91
C VAL A 72 3.60 0.51 15.15
N TYR A 73 2.79 0.88 16.14
CA TYR A 73 3.28 1.29 17.46
C TYR A 73 3.40 0.09 18.38
N GLU A 74 4.22 0.19 19.44
CA GLU A 74 4.41 -0.86 20.45
C GLU A 74 3.09 -1.48 20.93
N LYS A 75 2.12 -0.64 21.31
CA LYS A 75 0.78 -1.06 21.76
C LYS A 75 -0.07 -1.81 20.72
N ARG A 76 0.36 -1.82 19.45
CA ARG A 76 -0.29 -2.47 18.31
C ARG A 76 0.49 -3.70 17.82
N LEU A 77 1.58 -4.10 18.50
CA LEU A 77 2.32 -5.31 18.15
C LEU A 77 1.50 -6.59 18.37
N GLY A 78 0.50 -6.55 19.27
CA GLY A 78 -0.52 -7.61 19.40
C GLY A 78 -1.27 -7.79 18.08
N ASP A 79 -1.94 -6.73 17.60
CA ASP A 79 -2.63 -6.74 16.30
C ASP A 79 -1.72 -7.17 15.14
N ALA A 80 -0.44 -6.82 15.18
CA ALA A 80 0.51 -7.24 14.15
C ALA A 80 0.74 -8.76 14.13
N SER A 81 0.64 -9.40 15.30
CA SER A 81 0.69 -10.87 15.40
C SER A 81 -0.60 -11.46 14.83
N ASP A 82 -1.75 -11.01 15.35
CA ASP A 82 -3.07 -11.49 14.93
C ASP A 82 -3.28 -11.40 13.41
N VAL A 83 -2.90 -10.28 12.80
CA VAL A 83 -3.06 -10.05 11.36
C VAL A 83 -2.17 -10.99 10.54
N ILE A 84 -0.92 -11.22 10.97
CA ILE A 84 0.02 -12.08 10.24
C ILE A 84 -0.35 -13.56 10.40
N ASP A 85 -0.75 -13.98 11.59
CA ASP A 85 -1.18 -15.35 11.86
C ASP A 85 -2.44 -15.66 11.03
N ALA A 86 -3.45 -14.78 11.07
CA ALA A 86 -4.66 -14.94 10.24
C ALA A 86 -4.35 -14.92 8.74
N ALA A 87 -3.39 -14.10 8.28
CA ALA A 87 -2.98 -14.10 6.87
C ALA A 87 -2.31 -15.41 6.46
N SER A 88 -1.49 -15.99 7.35
CA SER A 88 -0.87 -17.30 7.14
C SER A 88 -1.92 -18.38 7.00
N ASP A 89 -2.85 -18.45 7.97
CA ASP A 89 -3.90 -19.47 8.04
C ASP A 89 -4.85 -19.39 6.84
N ALA A 90 -5.22 -18.17 6.42
CA ALA A 90 -6.08 -17.95 5.27
C ALA A 90 -5.40 -18.24 3.92
N GLY A 91 -4.09 -18.48 3.87
CA GLY A 91 -3.37 -18.76 2.62
C GLY A 91 -3.14 -17.53 1.74
N VAL A 92 -2.94 -16.35 2.35
CA VAL A 92 -2.53 -15.13 1.67
C VAL A 92 -1.19 -15.36 0.95
N ASP A 93 -1.08 -14.92 -0.31
CA ASP A 93 0.12 -15.16 -1.12
C ASP A 93 1.32 -14.31 -0.70
N ALA A 94 1.05 -13.07 -0.30
CA ALA A 94 2.05 -12.11 0.16
C ALA A 94 1.40 -11.01 1.01
N VAL A 95 2.16 -10.43 1.94
CA VAL A 95 1.78 -9.18 2.62
C VAL A 95 2.48 -7.98 1.98
N ILE A 96 1.76 -6.87 1.89
CA ILE A 96 2.31 -5.57 1.46
C ILE A 96 2.60 -4.76 2.72
N ALA A 97 3.87 -4.63 3.08
CA ALA A 97 4.34 -4.04 4.33
C ALA A 97 5.51 -3.07 4.11
N TRP A 98 5.82 -2.23 5.09
CA TRP A 98 7.02 -1.37 5.05
C TRP A 98 7.78 -1.39 6.39
N ASP A 99 7.03 -1.57 7.47
CA ASP A 99 7.54 -1.66 8.83
C ASP A 99 8.37 -2.94 9.01
N PRO A 100 9.65 -2.84 9.42
CA PRO A 100 10.52 -4.00 9.61
C PRO A 100 9.94 -5.05 10.57
N SER A 101 9.14 -4.65 11.57
CA SER A 101 8.52 -5.60 12.50
C SER A 101 7.53 -6.53 11.78
N ILE A 102 6.76 -5.99 10.81
CA ILE A 102 5.83 -6.77 10.00
C ILE A 102 6.59 -7.68 9.03
N ILE A 103 7.65 -7.16 8.40
CA ILE A 103 8.50 -7.94 7.47
C ILE A 103 9.07 -9.17 8.19
N LEU A 104 9.65 -8.99 9.38
CA LEU A 104 10.23 -10.08 10.16
C LEU A 104 9.18 -11.10 10.60
N ARG A 105 7.99 -10.65 11.02
CA ARG A 105 6.88 -11.52 11.42
C ARG A 105 6.35 -12.35 10.25
N ALA A 106 6.08 -11.71 9.11
CA ALA A 106 5.62 -12.39 7.90
C ALA A 106 6.61 -13.45 7.43
N ARG A 107 7.91 -13.13 7.42
CA ARG A 107 8.97 -14.09 7.09
C ARG A 107 9.02 -15.27 8.06
N LYS A 108 8.87 -15.03 9.36
CA LYS A 108 8.82 -16.09 10.38
C LYS A 108 7.60 -17.00 10.18
N ALA A 109 6.47 -16.43 9.75
CA ALA A 109 5.25 -17.17 9.39
C ALA A 109 5.31 -17.82 8.00
N GLY A 110 6.41 -17.65 7.24
CA GLY A 110 6.54 -18.21 5.89
C GLY A 110 5.73 -17.48 4.81
N ILE A 111 5.21 -16.29 5.10
CA ILE A 111 4.48 -15.47 4.13
C ILE A 111 5.46 -14.57 3.37
N ARG A 112 5.27 -14.47 2.06
CA ARG A 112 6.06 -13.60 1.20
C ARG A 112 5.81 -12.13 1.50
N VAL A 113 6.80 -11.28 1.24
CA VAL A 113 6.74 -9.86 1.57
C VAL A 113 6.96 -9.01 0.31
N HIS A 114 6.01 -8.11 0.07
CA HIS A 114 6.10 -7.03 -0.90
C HIS A 114 6.24 -5.70 -0.15
N ILE A 115 7.12 -4.81 -0.61
CA ILE A 115 7.37 -3.55 0.09
C ILE A 115 6.42 -2.45 -0.36
N SER A 116 5.64 -1.91 0.57
CA SER A 116 4.70 -0.83 0.34
C SER A 116 5.39 0.48 0.00
N THR A 117 4.73 1.32 -0.80
CA THR A 117 5.16 2.70 -1.10
C THR A 117 5.32 3.60 0.12
N GLN A 118 4.83 3.18 1.30
CA GLN A 118 5.14 3.82 2.58
C GLN A 118 6.65 3.85 2.89
N ALA A 119 7.42 2.88 2.40
CA ALA A 119 8.87 2.84 2.54
C ALA A 119 9.58 3.97 1.76
N ASN A 120 8.91 4.56 0.76
CA ASN A 120 9.46 5.58 -0.14
C ASN A 120 10.76 5.12 -0.84
N ILE A 121 10.70 3.98 -1.52
CA ILE A 121 11.85 3.47 -2.29
C ILE A 121 12.01 4.27 -3.57
N THR A 122 13.12 4.99 -3.69
CA THR A 122 13.46 5.87 -4.83
C THR A 122 14.82 5.58 -5.45
N ASN A 123 15.54 4.56 -4.98
CA ASN A 123 16.85 4.17 -5.49
C ASN A 123 17.09 2.65 -5.29
N HIS A 124 18.08 2.12 -6.00
CA HIS A 124 18.39 0.69 -6.00
C HIS A 124 19.06 0.21 -4.70
N GLU A 125 19.76 1.07 -3.96
CA GLU A 125 20.36 0.69 -2.69
C GLU A 125 19.29 0.36 -1.64
N THR A 126 18.26 1.21 -1.53
CA THR A 126 17.11 0.95 -0.66
C THR A 126 16.32 -0.28 -1.14
N ALA A 127 16.17 -0.47 -2.46
CA ALA A 127 15.58 -1.68 -3.03
C ALA A 127 16.32 -2.94 -2.57
N ASN A 128 17.65 -2.94 -2.70
CA ASN A 128 18.51 -4.05 -2.31
C ASN A 128 18.57 -4.26 -0.79
N PHE A 129 18.46 -3.18 0.01
CA PHE A 129 18.31 -3.28 1.46
C PHE A 129 17.08 -4.12 1.83
N TYR A 130 15.92 -3.82 1.25
CA TYR A 130 14.70 -4.60 1.53
C TYR A 130 14.75 -6.01 0.95
N ARG A 131 15.38 -6.19 -0.22
CA ARG A 131 15.66 -7.53 -0.77
C ARG A 131 16.46 -8.38 0.22
N ASN A 132 17.50 -7.81 0.85
CA ASN A 132 18.31 -8.49 1.85
C ASN A 132 17.53 -8.80 3.14
N LEU A 133 16.50 -8.01 3.44
CA LEU A 133 15.54 -8.31 4.51
C LEU A 133 14.51 -9.39 4.11
N GLY A 134 14.54 -9.90 2.88
CA GLY A 134 13.70 -10.97 2.37
C GLY A 134 12.46 -10.50 1.60
N ALA A 135 12.46 -9.26 1.10
CA ALA A 135 11.43 -8.83 0.16
C ALA A 135 11.59 -9.52 -1.20
N GLU A 136 10.50 -10.05 -1.73
CA GLU A 136 10.48 -10.60 -3.10
C GLU A 136 10.12 -9.53 -4.13
N ARG A 137 9.37 -8.51 -3.70
CA ARG A 137 8.89 -7.41 -4.53
C ARG A 137 8.97 -6.08 -3.81
N ILE A 138 9.25 -5.01 -4.53
CA ILE A 138 9.18 -3.64 -4.05
C ILE A 138 8.21 -2.83 -4.88
N ILE A 139 7.39 -2.03 -4.21
CA ILE A 139 6.47 -1.10 -4.87
C ILE A 139 7.13 0.27 -4.81
N LEU A 140 7.57 0.74 -5.97
CA LEU A 140 8.34 1.97 -6.08
C LEU A 140 7.51 3.21 -5.76
N SER A 141 8.19 4.27 -5.35
CA SER A 141 7.55 5.54 -5.04
C SER A 141 6.90 6.14 -6.30
N ARG A 142 5.74 6.77 -6.11
CA ARG A 142 4.87 7.19 -7.22
C ARG A 142 5.35 8.46 -7.95
N GLU A 143 6.31 9.15 -7.37
CA GLU A 143 6.95 10.34 -7.92
C GLU A 143 8.07 10.04 -8.94
N LEU A 144 8.48 8.77 -9.07
CA LEU A 144 9.52 8.37 -10.02
C LEU A 144 9.02 8.41 -11.46
N SER A 145 9.89 8.86 -12.37
CA SER A 145 9.67 8.75 -13.81
C SER A 145 9.95 7.33 -14.32
N LEU A 146 9.53 7.04 -15.56
CA LEU A 146 9.87 5.77 -16.21
C LEU A 146 11.39 5.59 -16.40
N GLU A 147 12.13 6.70 -16.56
CA GLU A 147 13.59 6.65 -16.66
C GLU A 147 14.21 6.25 -15.33
N ASP A 148 13.80 6.89 -14.21
CA ASP A 148 14.28 6.52 -12.88
C ASP A 148 13.99 5.05 -12.56
N ILE A 149 12.79 4.57 -12.89
CA ILE A 149 12.39 3.17 -12.72
C ILE A 149 13.29 2.23 -13.54
N ARG A 150 13.61 2.62 -14.79
CA ARG A 150 14.49 1.84 -15.67
C ARG A 150 15.89 1.74 -15.08
N GLU A 151 16.44 2.83 -14.57
CA GLU A 151 17.76 2.86 -13.92
C GLU A 151 17.80 1.97 -12.68
N ILE A 152 16.79 2.05 -11.80
CA ILE A 152 16.69 1.21 -10.61
C ILE A 152 16.62 -0.27 -11.00
N ASN A 153 15.77 -0.62 -11.98
CA ASN A 153 15.58 -2.00 -12.45
C ASN A 153 16.85 -2.62 -13.06
N GLN A 154 17.80 -1.82 -13.52
CA GLN A 154 19.09 -2.34 -14.01
C GLN A 154 20.06 -2.70 -12.88
N GLN A 155 19.82 -2.20 -11.66
CA GLN A 155 20.73 -2.30 -10.51
C GLN A 155 20.20 -3.22 -9.39
N THR A 156 19.10 -3.93 -9.62
CA THR A 156 18.51 -4.86 -8.66
C THR A 156 17.88 -6.06 -9.34
N GLU A 157 17.80 -7.18 -8.61
CA GLU A 157 17.09 -8.38 -9.04
C GLU A 157 15.76 -8.57 -8.31
N VAL A 158 15.41 -7.69 -7.37
CA VAL A 158 14.10 -7.74 -6.71
C VAL A 158 13.00 -7.36 -7.71
N GLU A 159 11.83 -7.99 -7.62
CA GLU A 159 10.72 -7.65 -8.50
C GLU A 159 10.25 -6.22 -8.24
N ILE A 160 10.03 -5.45 -9.30
CA ILE A 160 9.56 -4.07 -9.21
C ILE A 160 8.09 -3.99 -9.61
N GLU A 161 7.29 -3.33 -8.77
CA GLU A 161 5.91 -2.96 -9.02
C GLU A 161 5.78 -1.43 -9.03
N THR A 162 4.95 -0.90 -9.93
CA THR A 162 4.66 0.53 -10.03
C THR A 162 3.17 0.78 -10.26
N PHE A 163 2.69 1.95 -9.84
CA PHE A 163 1.31 2.36 -10.04
C PHE A 163 1.10 2.89 -11.46
N VAL A 164 0.12 2.32 -12.16
CA VAL A 164 -0.31 2.81 -13.48
C VAL A 164 -1.57 3.70 -13.42
N HIS A 165 -2.38 3.52 -12.38
CA HIS A 165 -3.61 4.28 -12.16
C HIS A 165 -3.96 4.34 -10.67
N GLY A 166 -4.57 5.45 -10.24
CA GLY A 166 -5.11 5.59 -8.88
C GLY A 166 -5.01 7.01 -8.32
N ALA A 167 -5.35 7.15 -7.05
CA ALA A 167 -5.24 8.43 -6.36
C ALA A 167 -3.79 8.73 -5.97
N MET A 168 -3.25 9.83 -6.51
CA MET A 168 -1.97 10.39 -6.09
C MET A 168 -2.12 11.22 -4.82
N CYS A 169 -1.09 11.17 -3.98
CA CYS A 169 -0.93 12.08 -2.85
C CYS A 169 -0.24 13.36 -3.34
N MET A 170 -0.55 14.51 -2.74
CA MET A 170 0.19 15.76 -2.99
C MET A 170 1.63 15.70 -2.45
N ALA A 171 1.85 14.89 -1.42
CA ALA A 171 3.12 14.77 -0.74
C ALA A 171 3.89 13.53 -1.22
N ILE A 172 5.20 13.53 -0.99
CA ILE A 172 6.09 12.39 -1.17
C ILE A 172 5.50 11.15 -0.50
N SER A 173 5.63 10.00 -1.18
CA SER A 173 5.01 8.74 -0.76
C SER A 173 5.41 8.38 0.69
N GLY A 174 4.42 8.18 1.57
CA GLY A 174 4.67 7.87 2.98
C GLY A 174 5.13 9.02 3.87
N ARG A 175 5.17 10.28 3.37
CA ARG A 175 5.69 11.45 4.11
C ARG A 175 4.65 12.54 4.35
N CYS A 176 3.36 12.19 4.34
CA CYS A 176 2.27 13.17 4.57
C CYS A 176 1.86 13.23 6.05
N HIS A 177 2.03 14.39 6.67
CA HIS A 177 1.63 14.64 8.06
C HIS A 177 0.41 15.58 8.19
N LEU A 178 -0.13 16.06 7.07
CA LEU A 178 -1.15 17.12 7.04
C LEU A 178 -2.42 16.77 7.83
N SER A 179 -2.97 15.56 7.63
CA SER A 179 -4.16 15.09 8.34
C SER A 179 -3.92 14.89 9.84
N ALA A 180 -2.71 14.46 10.22
CA ALA A 180 -2.33 14.33 11.62
C ALA A 180 -2.23 15.70 12.29
N TYR A 181 -1.59 16.66 11.61
CA TYR A 181 -1.38 18.00 12.11
C TYR A 181 -2.69 18.76 12.34
N ILE A 182 -3.60 18.73 11.36
CA ILE A 182 -4.84 19.52 11.43
C ILE A 182 -5.89 18.88 12.36
N LEU A 183 -5.98 17.54 12.39
CA LEU A 183 -7.13 16.83 12.98
C LEU A 183 -6.76 15.73 13.98
N GLY A 184 -5.47 15.52 14.24
CA GLY A 184 -5.01 14.37 15.03
C GLY A 184 -5.23 13.01 14.35
N LYS A 185 -5.58 12.98 13.06
CA LYS A 185 -5.90 11.75 12.31
C LYS A 185 -4.79 11.39 11.35
N SER A 186 -3.92 10.47 11.74
CA SER A 186 -2.71 10.16 10.96
C SER A 186 -3.01 9.40 9.68
N GLY A 187 -2.56 9.96 8.55
CA GLY A 187 -2.63 9.29 7.27
C GLY A 187 -1.83 7.99 7.22
N ASN A 188 -0.66 7.97 7.88
CA ASN A 188 0.20 6.79 8.00
C ASN A 188 -0.37 5.72 8.96
N CYS A 189 -1.50 6.00 9.63
CA CYS A 189 -2.24 5.06 10.46
C CYS A 189 -3.62 4.71 9.87
N GLY A 190 -3.86 5.03 8.59
CA GLY A 190 -5.13 4.75 7.90
C GLY A 190 -6.28 5.70 8.22
N GLU A 191 -6.02 6.80 8.92
CA GLU A 191 -7.06 7.72 9.37
C GLU A 191 -7.24 8.95 8.47
N CYS A 192 -6.44 9.07 7.40
CA CYS A 192 -6.42 10.22 6.50
C CYS A 192 -7.84 10.72 6.14
N THR A 193 -8.11 11.99 6.41
CA THR A 193 -9.35 12.69 6.03
C THR A 193 -9.23 13.45 4.72
N GLN A 194 -8.07 13.34 4.06
CA GLN A 194 -7.74 13.98 2.80
C GLN A 194 -7.86 15.52 2.84
N PRO A 195 -7.25 16.21 3.83
CA PRO A 195 -7.32 17.67 3.92
C PRO A 195 -6.74 18.38 2.70
N CYS A 196 -5.82 17.75 1.97
CA CYS A 196 -5.32 18.25 0.68
C CYS A 196 -6.42 18.43 -0.40
N ARG A 197 -7.58 17.79 -0.23
CA ARG A 197 -8.75 17.87 -1.12
C ARG A 197 -9.89 18.67 -0.49
N TRP A 198 -9.60 19.47 0.53
CA TRP A 198 -10.58 20.40 1.08
C TRP A 198 -10.50 21.73 0.34
N LYS A 199 -11.52 22.58 0.52
CA LYS A 199 -11.45 23.95 0.03
C LYS A 199 -10.56 24.75 0.99
N TRP A 200 -9.54 25.39 0.43
CA TRP A 200 -8.62 26.28 1.15
C TRP A 200 -8.58 27.62 0.45
N GLU A 201 -8.41 28.69 1.23
CA GLU A 201 -8.10 30.03 0.74
C GLU A 201 -6.69 30.40 1.18
N LEU A 202 -5.89 30.93 0.26
CA LEU A 202 -4.56 31.45 0.59
C LEU A 202 -4.67 32.95 0.82
N HIS A 203 -4.38 33.38 2.03
CA HIS A 203 -4.34 34.78 2.44
C HIS A 203 -2.88 35.24 2.47
N GLY A 204 -2.55 36.23 1.65
CA GLY A 204 -1.26 36.92 1.68
C GLY A 204 -1.18 37.88 2.87
N GLU A 205 0.04 38.25 3.27
CA GLU A 205 0.27 39.14 4.42
C GLU A 205 -0.38 40.53 4.27
N ASN A 206 -0.61 40.96 3.02
CA ASN A 206 -1.28 42.21 2.69
C ASN A 206 -2.82 42.10 2.59
N GLY A 207 -3.40 40.96 3.00
CA GLY A 207 -4.84 40.69 2.89
C GLY A 207 -5.31 40.27 1.50
N PHE A 208 -4.41 40.07 0.54
CA PHE A 208 -4.75 39.51 -0.76
C PHE A 208 -5.20 38.05 -0.61
N VAL A 209 -6.36 37.69 -1.18
CA VAL A 209 -6.81 36.31 -1.26
C VAL A 209 -6.50 35.76 -2.65
N ALA A 210 -5.66 34.73 -2.72
CA ALA A 210 -5.31 34.13 -4.00
C ALA A 210 -6.49 33.33 -4.57
N ALA A 211 -6.79 33.56 -5.84
CA ALA A 211 -7.79 32.76 -6.56
C ALA A 211 -7.29 31.32 -6.74
N SER A 212 -8.12 30.34 -6.37
CA SER A 212 -7.85 28.94 -6.67
C SER A 212 -8.04 28.68 -8.16
N LEU A 213 -6.97 28.35 -8.88
CA LEU A 213 -7.00 28.02 -10.32
C LEU A 213 -7.59 26.62 -10.61
N GLY A 214 -7.91 25.84 -9.56
CA GLY A 214 -8.47 24.50 -9.65
C GLY A 214 -9.51 24.20 -8.57
N LYS A 215 -9.96 22.94 -8.50
CA LYS A 215 -10.98 22.49 -7.53
C LYS A 215 -10.48 22.53 -6.08
N TYR A 216 -9.20 22.23 -5.86
CA TYR A 216 -8.56 22.31 -4.55
C TYR A 216 -7.20 23.01 -4.70
N LEU A 217 -6.87 23.87 -3.75
CA LEU A 217 -5.62 24.65 -3.75
C LEU A 217 -4.37 23.77 -3.57
N LEU A 218 -4.50 22.67 -2.83
CA LEU A 218 -3.41 21.79 -2.43
C LEU A 218 -3.35 20.48 -3.26
N SER A 219 -4.11 20.37 -4.35
CA SER A 219 -4.20 19.16 -5.19
C SER A 219 -3.65 19.36 -6.58
#